data_AF-A0AAD9X6M8-F1
#
_entry.id   AF-A0AAD9X6M8-F1
#
_cell.length_a   1.000
_cell.length_b   1.000
_cell.length_c   1.000
_cell.angle_alpha   90.00
_cell.angle_beta   90.00
_cell.angle_gamma   90.00
#
_symmetry.space_group_name_H-M   'P 1'
#
loop_
_entity.id
_entity.type
_entity.pdbx_description
1 polymer ?
#
loop_
_entity_poly.entity_id
_entity_poly.type
_entity_poly.pdbx_seq_one_letter_code
_entity_poly.pdbx_strand_id
1 'polypeptide(L)'
;YCARHIYANFRLTYKGDHFKKLFWKASRSSNVFDFKETMDEIGAINPAAMSWLQETEPKHWSRYAYDHVIRRDHVTNNINEAFNSMIGTHRASSYLELLEFIRRMVMRKLQERKEECQQWNSVLPPRVNVKILKNSKQSKVLTIIAIGNM
;
A
#
# COMPACT_ATOMS: atom_id res chain seq x y z
N TYR A 1 -4.20 13.86 -6.75
CA TYR A 1 -3.31 12.70 -7.02
C TYR A 1 -3.10 11.92 -5.72
N CYS A 2 -2.80 10.61 -5.76
CA CYS A 2 -2.50 9.81 -4.57
C CYS A 2 -0.99 9.63 -4.36
N ALA A 3 -0.56 9.15 -3.19
CA ALA A 3 0.87 8.98 -2.87
C ALA A 3 1.64 8.15 -3.92
N ARG A 4 0.99 7.16 -4.54
CA ARG A 4 1.59 6.33 -5.59
C ARG A 4 1.97 7.12 -6.84
N HIS A 5 1.12 8.05 -7.26
CA HIS A 5 1.38 8.91 -8.42
C HIS A 5 2.49 9.92 -8.13
N ILE A 6 2.47 10.51 -6.94
CA ILE A 6 3.49 11.46 -6.51
C ILE A 6 4.85 10.76 -6.41
N TYR A 7 4.90 9.56 -5.84
CA TYR A 7 6.12 8.74 -5.84
C TYR A 7 6.61 8.41 -7.26
N ALA A 8 5.69 8.08 -8.17
CA ALA A 8 6.04 7.73 -9.54
C ALA A 8 6.74 8.88 -10.27
N ASN A 9 6.36 10.13 -9.99
CA ASN A 9 7.02 11.33 -10.51
C ASN A 9 8.32 11.63 -9.73
N PHE A 10 8.27 11.58 -8.40
CA PHE A 10 9.40 11.83 -7.51
C PHE A 10 10.62 10.97 -7.87
N ARG A 11 10.40 9.66 -8.11
CA ARG A 11 11.48 8.71 -8.43
C ARG A 11 12.13 8.92 -9.80
N LEU A 12 11.56 9.75 -10.68
CA LEU A 12 12.18 10.05 -11.98
C LEU A 12 13.45 10.88 -11.77
N THR A 13 13.38 11.85 -10.84
CA THR A 13 14.47 12.74 -10.47
C THR A 13 15.27 12.20 -9.29
N TYR A 14 14.60 11.81 -8.21
CA TYR A 14 15.21 11.40 -6.94
C TYR A 14 15.21 9.87 -6.81
N LYS A 15 16.29 9.24 -7.30
CA LYS A 15 16.43 7.79 -7.39
C LYS A 15 17.09 7.20 -6.14
N GLY A 16 16.72 5.96 -5.81
CA GLY A 16 17.37 5.17 -4.75
C GLY A 16 16.38 4.59 -3.74
N ASP A 17 16.73 3.45 -3.16
CA ASP A 17 15.89 2.77 -2.17
C ASP A 17 15.71 3.59 -0.88
N HIS A 18 16.69 4.44 -0.57
CA HIS A 18 16.63 5.33 0.59
C HIS A 18 15.52 6.38 0.45
N PHE A 19 15.49 7.13 -0.66
CA PHE A 19 14.40 8.07 -0.98
C PHE A 19 13.04 7.38 -1.06
N LYS A 20 12.99 6.15 -1.60
CA LYS A 20 11.77 5.34 -1.59
C LYS A 20 11.28 5.08 -0.16
N LYS A 21 12.16 4.61 0.72
CA LYS A 21 11.81 4.32 2.12
C LYS A 21 11.31 5.58 2.83
N LEU A 22 12.01 6.70 2.69
CA LEU A 22 11.64 7.97 3.32
C LEU A 22 10.33 8.53 2.77
N PHE A 23 10.12 8.52 1.45
CA PHE A 23 8.84 8.91 0.86
C PHE A 23 7.67 8.08 1.43
N TRP A 24 7.85 6.76 1.53
CA TRP A 24 6.81 5.90 2.09
C TRP A 24 6.67 6.01 3.61
N LYS A 25 7.71 6.46 4.34
CA LYS A 25 7.63 6.81 5.77
C LYS A 25 6.81 8.09 5.94
N ALA A 26 7.11 9.14 5.17
CA ALA A 26 6.40 10.43 5.20
C ALA A 26 4.94 10.27 4.79
N SER A 27 4.64 9.55 3.70
CA SER A 27 3.26 9.35 3.25
C SER A 27 2.41 8.55 4.25
N ARG A 28 3.00 7.62 5.00
CA ARG A 28 2.28 6.80 6.00
C ARG A 28 2.29 7.38 7.41
N SER A 29 2.94 8.52 7.62
CA SER A 29 2.99 9.19 8.92
C SER A 29 1.57 9.53 9.40
N SER A 30 1.27 9.20 10.66
CA SER A 30 -0.07 9.38 11.23
C SER A 30 -0.25 10.72 11.96
N ASN A 31 0.84 11.42 12.23
CA ASN A 31 0.84 12.72 12.88
C ASN A 31 1.82 13.68 12.19
N VAL A 32 1.69 14.97 12.49
CA VAL A 32 2.50 16.05 11.90
C VAL A 32 3.98 15.95 12.29
N PHE A 33 4.27 15.44 13.50
CA PHE A 33 5.63 15.36 14.02
C PHE A 33 6.47 14.35 13.23
N ASP A 34 6.00 13.10 13.10
CA ASP A 34 6.68 12.05 12.33
C ASP A 34 6.85 12.45 10.85
N PHE A 35 5.86 13.16 10.32
CA PHE A 35 5.93 13.68 8.95
C PHE A 35 7.06 14.69 8.80
N LYS A 36 7.13 15.70 9.70
CA LYS A 36 8.18 16.73 9.66
C LYS A 36 9.56 16.12 9.87
N GLU A 37 9.72 15.23 10.84
CA GLU A 37 10.97 14.50 11.06
C GLU A 37 11.43 13.80 9.77
N THR A 38 10.53 13.08 9.11
CA THR A 38 10.86 12.38 7.86
C THR A 38 11.18 13.36 6.72
N MET A 39 10.50 14.51 6.66
CA MET A 39 10.79 15.54 5.65
C MET A 39 12.16 16.18 5.88
N ASP A 40 12.54 16.39 7.14
CA ASP A 40 13.86 16.90 7.51
C ASP A 40 14.97 15.88 7.17
N GLU A 41 14.73 14.58 7.40
CA GLU A 41 15.63 13.50 6.94
C GLU A 41 15.84 13.55 5.41
N ILE A 42 14.76 13.75 4.64
CA ILE A 42 14.85 13.90 3.17
C ILE A 42 15.67 15.15 2.81
N GLY A 43 15.43 16.27 3.49
CA GLY A 43 16.13 17.54 3.26
C GLY A 43 17.62 17.47 3.60
N ALA A 44 18.00 16.74 4.65
CA ALA A 44 19.39 16.51 5.01
C ALA A 44 20.17 15.75 3.93
N ILE A 45 19.50 14.86 3.18
CA ILE A 45 20.11 14.15 2.05
C ILE A 45 20.13 15.02 0.80
N ASN A 46 19.00 15.67 0.50
CA ASN A 46 18.87 16.57 -0.65
C ASN A 46 17.78 17.62 -0.39
N PRO A 47 18.17 18.89 -0.17
CA PRO A 47 17.22 19.97 0.06
C PRO A 47 16.21 20.16 -1.08
N ALA A 48 16.62 19.97 -2.34
CA ALA A 48 15.71 20.10 -3.48
C ALA A 48 14.64 18.99 -3.51
N ALA A 49 14.95 17.79 -3.00
CA ALA A 49 13.98 16.71 -2.86
C ALA A 49 12.88 17.05 -1.85
N MET A 50 13.26 17.68 -0.73
CA MET A 50 12.32 18.19 0.27
C MET A 50 11.45 19.30 -0.32
N SER A 51 12.05 20.29 -0.98
CA SER A 51 11.31 21.38 -1.62
C SER A 51 10.30 20.87 -2.64
N TRP A 52 10.69 19.91 -3.49
CA TRP A 52 9.79 19.30 -4.48
C TRP A 52 8.57 18.65 -3.82
N LEU A 53 8.75 17.96 -2.69
CA LEU A 53 7.63 17.34 -1.96
C LEU A 53 6.74 18.37 -1.27
N GLN A 54 7.29 19.52 -0.88
CA GLN A 54 6.54 20.62 -0.27
C GLN A 54 5.67 21.38 -1.28
N GLU A 55 5.98 21.32 -2.58
CA GLU A 55 5.12 21.89 -3.63
C GLU A 55 3.73 21.21 -3.68
N THR A 56 3.65 19.95 -3.24
CA THR A 56 2.39 19.22 -3.21
C THR A 56 1.82 19.18 -1.79
N GLU A 57 0.61 19.74 -1.62
CA GLU A 57 -0.06 19.74 -0.31
C GLU A 57 -0.14 18.33 0.29
N PRO A 58 0.26 18.15 1.57
CA PRO A 58 0.30 16.85 2.23
C PRO A 58 -1.03 16.08 2.25
N LYS A 59 -2.17 16.78 2.21
CA LYS A 59 -3.52 16.16 2.14
C LYS A 59 -3.70 15.19 0.96
N HIS A 60 -2.89 15.33 -0.09
CA HIS A 60 -2.94 14.46 -1.27
C HIS A 60 -2.16 13.14 -1.10
N TRP A 61 -1.20 13.08 -0.18
CA TRP A 61 -0.20 12.02 -0.19
C TRP A 61 0.32 11.57 1.17
N SER A 62 -0.03 12.26 2.24
CA SER A 62 0.30 11.86 3.59
C SER A 62 -0.92 11.68 4.47
N ARG A 63 -0.95 10.56 5.20
CA ARG A 63 -2.08 10.15 6.03
C ARG A 63 -2.40 11.15 7.14
N TYR A 64 -1.40 11.78 7.74
CA TYR A 64 -1.62 12.74 8.84
C TYR A 64 -2.50 13.92 8.43
N ALA A 65 -2.50 14.27 7.14
CA ALA A 65 -3.21 15.41 6.58
C ALA A 65 -4.54 15.03 5.91
N TYR A 66 -4.97 13.77 6.02
CA TYR A 66 -6.28 13.35 5.55
C TYR A 66 -7.39 13.89 6.45
N ASP A 67 -8.56 14.10 5.83
CA ASP A 67 -9.75 14.53 6.54
C ASP A 67 -10.08 13.55 7.69
N HIS A 68 -10.22 14.09 8.90
CA HIS A 68 -10.47 13.31 10.11
C HIS A 68 -11.86 12.66 10.14
N VAL A 69 -12.81 13.15 9.35
CA VAL A 69 -14.14 12.57 9.12
C VAL A 69 -14.03 11.41 8.15
N ILE A 70 -13.26 11.59 7.07
CA ILE A 70 -13.04 10.57 6.04
C ILE A 70 -11.74 9.82 6.33
N ARG A 71 -11.69 9.09 7.45
CA ARG A 71 -10.53 8.28 7.83
C ARG A 71 -10.26 7.20 6.78
N ARG A 72 -9.26 7.40 5.92
CA ARG A 72 -8.71 6.36 5.04
C ARG A 72 -7.37 5.88 5.56
N ASP A 73 -7.31 4.60 5.90
CA ASP A 73 -6.04 3.94 6.24
C ASP A 73 -5.13 3.76 5.02
N HIS A 74 -5.68 3.81 3.82
CA HIS A 74 -4.94 3.60 2.57
C HIS A 74 -4.47 4.92 1.96
N VAL A 75 -3.15 5.09 1.88
CA VAL A 75 -2.49 6.25 1.22
C VAL A 75 -2.38 6.12 -0.30
N THR A 76 -2.75 4.95 -0.82
CA THR A 76 -2.71 4.62 -2.25
C THR A 76 -4.11 4.49 -2.82
N ASN A 77 -4.29 4.90 -4.07
CA ASN A 77 -5.55 4.73 -4.81
C ASN A 77 -5.72 3.32 -5.42
N ASN A 78 -4.97 2.33 -4.92
CA ASN A 78 -4.87 0.99 -5.51
C ASN A 78 -6.23 0.28 -5.64
N ILE A 79 -7.12 0.46 -4.66
CA ILE A 79 -8.46 -0.15 -4.68
C ILE A 79 -9.28 0.41 -5.85
N ASN A 80 -9.28 1.72 -6.03
CA ASN A 80 -10.02 2.37 -7.10
C ASN A 80 -9.41 2.06 -8.47
N GLU A 81 -8.08 2.00 -8.57
CA GLU A 81 -7.38 1.61 -9.79
C GLU A 81 -7.68 0.15 -10.17
N ALA A 82 -7.65 -0.76 -9.19
CA ALA A 82 -8.00 -2.16 -9.39
C ALA A 82 -9.47 -2.32 -9.80
N PHE A 83 -10.38 -1.57 -9.16
CA PHE A 83 -11.80 -1.57 -9.52
C PHE A 83 -12.01 -1.05 -10.95
N ASN A 84 -11.41 0.08 -11.30
CA ASN A 84 -11.50 0.68 -12.64
C ASN A 84 -10.92 -0.26 -13.71
N SER A 85 -9.80 -0.91 -13.42
CA SER A 85 -9.19 -1.90 -14.31
C SER A 85 -10.05 -3.15 -14.46
N MET A 86 -10.74 -3.55 -13.39
CA MET A 86 -11.61 -4.73 -13.38
C MET A 86 -12.86 -4.51 -14.25
N ILE A 87 -13.50 -3.34 -14.16
CA ILE A 87 -14.68 -3.03 -14.99
C ILE A 87 -14.28 -2.70 -16.44
N GLY A 88 -13.10 -2.11 -16.66
CA GLY A 88 -12.57 -1.86 -18.00
C GLY A 88 -13.57 -1.17 -18.92
N THR A 89 -13.85 -1.79 -20.07
CA THR A 89 -14.80 -1.29 -21.08
C THR A 89 -16.26 -1.36 -20.64
N HIS A 90 -16.61 -2.23 -19.68
CA HIS A 90 -17.98 -2.31 -19.14
C HIS A 90 -18.40 -1.06 -18.37
N ARG A 91 -17.46 -0.15 -18.07
CA ARG A 91 -17.76 1.18 -17.54
C ARG A 91 -18.65 2.00 -18.48
N ALA A 92 -18.54 1.79 -19.79
CA ALA A 92 -19.33 2.49 -20.80
C ALA A 92 -20.63 1.76 -21.17
N SER A 93 -20.88 0.58 -20.59
CA SER A 93 -22.08 -0.21 -20.83
C SER A 93 -23.29 0.34 -20.08
N SER A 94 -24.48 -0.13 -20.44
CA SER A 94 -25.68 0.13 -19.67
C SER A 94 -25.55 -0.41 -18.23
N TYR A 95 -26.32 0.14 -17.30
CA TYR A 95 -26.32 -0.33 -15.90
C TYR A 95 -26.61 -1.83 -15.78
N LEU A 96 -27.53 -2.34 -16.60
CA LEU A 96 -27.91 -3.75 -16.59
C LEU A 96 -26.73 -4.65 -17.01
N GLU A 97 -26.04 -4.28 -18.10
CA GLU A 97 -24.88 -5.02 -18.59
C GLU A 97 -23.71 -5.00 -17.59
N LEU A 98 -23.46 -3.84 -16.96
CA LEU A 98 -22.41 -3.71 -15.94
C LEU A 98 -22.72 -4.59 -14.72
N LEU A 99 -23.97 -4.60 -14.24
CA LEU A 99 -24.38 -5.43 -13.11
C LEU A 99 -24.28 -6.92 -13.44
N GLU A 100 -24.70 -7.33 -14.63
CA GLU A 100 -24.60 -8.72 -15.09
C GLU A 100 -23.13 -9.16 -15.22
N PHE A 101 -22.25 -8.29 -15.73
CA PHE A 101 -20.81 -8.53 -15.76
C PHE A 101 -20.25 -8.74 -14.35
N ILE A 102 -20.55 -7.84 -13.41
CA ILE A 102 -20.09 -7.94 -12.02
C ILE A 102 -20.57 -9.24 -11.39
N ARG A 103 -21.85 -9.59 -11.56
CA ARG A 103 -22.43 -10.83 -11.03
C ARG A 103 -21.70 -12.06 -11.56
N ARG A 104 -21.51 -12.19 -12.88
CA ARG A 104 -20.79 -13.31 -13.50
C ARG A 104 -19.34 -13.38 -13.07
N MET A 105 -18.67 -12.23 -12.95
CA MET A 105 -17.29 -12.16 -12.47
C MET A 105 -17.18 -12.69 -11.03
N VAL A 106 -18.04 -12.23 -10.12
CA VAL A 106 -18.03 -12.67 -8.72
C VAL A 106 -18.31 -14.17 -8.62
N MET A 107 -19.31 -14.67 -9.34
CA MET A 107 -19.62 -16.11 -9.37
C MET A 107 -18.43 -16.96 -9.82
N ARG A 108 -17.78 -16.56 -10.93
CA ARG A 108 -16.60 -17.27 -11.45
C ARG A 108 -15.45 -17.27 -10.44
N LYS A 109 -15.16 -16.11 -9.83
CA LYS A 109 -14.11 -16.00 -8.81
C LYS A 109 -14.38 -16.88 -7.60
N LEU A 110 -15.63 -16.94 -7.13
CA LEU A 110 -15.99 -17.81 -6.00
C LEU A 110 -15.83 -19.29 -6.37
N GLN A 111 -16.20 -19.67 -7.60
CA GLN A 111 -16.03 -21.04 -8.09
C GLN A 111 -14.55 -21.41 -8.21
N GLU A 112 -13.73 -20.57 -8.84
CA GLU A 112 -12.27 -20.76 -8.93
C GLU A 112 -11.65 -20.90 -7.53
N ARG A 113 -12.05 -20.06 -6.57
CA ARG A 113 -11.57 -20.14 -5.17
C ARG A 113 -11.99 -21.45 -4.51
N LYS A 114 -13.21 -21.92 -4.75
CA LYS A 114 -13.71 -23.20 -4.22
C LYS A 114 -12.89 -24.38 -4.76
N GLU A 115 -12.64 -24.41 -6.07
CA GLU A 115 -11.82 -25.44 -6.73
C GLU A 115 -10.37 -25.42 -6.22
N GLU A 116 -9.77 -24.24 -6.08
CA GLU A 116 -8.46 -24.08 -5.45
C GLU A 116 -8.46 -24.64 -4.02
N CYS A 117 -9.47 -24.30 -3.20
CA CYS A 117 -9.59 -24.78 -1.82
C CYS A 117 -9.71 -26.30 -1.71
N GLN A 118 -10.37 -26.97 -2.66
CA GLN A 118 -10.51 -28.43 -2.68
C GLN A 118 -9.17 -29.15 -2.85
N GLN A 119 -8.17 -28.48 -3.43
CA GLN A 119 -6.82 -29.02 -3.60
C GLN A 119 -5.93 -28.79 -2.38
N TRP A 120 -6.43 -28.11 -1.34
CA TRP A 120 -5.64 -27.81 -0.15
C TRP A 120 -5.54 -29.03 0.76
N ASN A 121 -4.32 -29.36 1.15
CA ASN A 121 -4.04 -30.41 2.14
C ASN A 121 -4.17 -29.93 3.60
N SER A 122 -4.60 -28.68 3.81
CA SER A 122 -4.75 -28.08 5.14
C SER A 122 -6.02 -27.25 5.22
N VAL A 123 -6.54 -27.10 6.44
CA VAL A 123 -7.68 -26.22 6.75
C VAL A 123 -7.39 -24.76 6.38
N LEU A 124 -6.12 -24.36 6.36
CA LEU A 124 -5.68 -23.00 6.06
C LEU A 124 -5.22 -22.85 4.61
N PRO A 125 -5.37 -21.65 4.01
CA PRO A 125 -4.77 -21.35 2.71
C PRO A 125 -3.26 -21.60 2.70
N PRO A 126 -2.68 -22.20 1.64
CA PRO A 126 -1.26 -22.58 1.61
C PRO A 126 -0.31 -21.43 1.98
N ARG A 127 -0.56 -20.22 1.47
CA ARG A 127 0.25 -19.03 1.79
C ARG A 127 0.21 -18.64 3.27
N VAL A 128 -0.97 -18.77 3.89
CA VAL A 128 -1.15 -18.45 5.31
C VAL A 128 -0.52 -19.54 6.16
N ASN A 129 -0.74 -20.81 5.81
CA ASN A 129 -0.17 -21.95 6.51
C ASN A 129 1.37 -21.90 6.53
N VAL A 130 2.00 -21.64 5.38
CA VAL A 130 3.46 -21.45 5.27
C VAL A 130 3.95 -20.32 6.19
N LYS A 131 3.24 -19.19 6.24
CA LYS A 131 3.60 -18.05 7.09
C LYS A 131 3.49 -18.39 8.58
N ILE A 132 2.43 -19.09 8.99
CA ILE A 132 2.23 -19.53 10.37
C ILE A 132 3.33 -20.51 10.77
N LEU A 133 3.64 -21.51 9.94
CA LEU A 133 4.70 -22.48 10.21
C LEU A 133 6.07 -21.81 10.33
N LYS A 134 6.37 -20.85 9.45
CA LYS A 134 7.60 -20.05 9.53
C LYS A 134 7.68 -19.27 10.84
N ASN A 135 6.62 -18.54 11.21
CA ASN A 135 6.58 -17.74 12.42
C ASN A 135 6.62 -18.61 13.69
N SER A 136 5.96 -19.77 13.67
CA SER A 136 5.98 -20.74 14.78
C SER A 136 7.40 -21.26 15.02
N LYS A 137 8.15 -21.56 13.96
CA LYS A 137 9.58 -21.95 14.07
C LYS A 137 10.43 -20.82 14.64
N GLN A 138 10.25 -19.59 14.16
CA GLN A 138 10.99 -18.43 14.65
C GLN A 138 10.67 -18.09 16.12
N SER A 139 9.42 -18.27 16.55
CA SER A 139 9.00 -18.03 17.93
C SER A 139 9.72 -18.94 18.95
N LYS A 140 10.22 -20.10 18.51
CA LYS A 140 11.00 -21.01 19.35
C LYS A 140 12.44 -20.56 19.58
N VAL A 141 12.88 -19.48 18.93
CA VAL A 141 14.24 -18.95 19.02
C VAL A 141 14.20 -17.56 19.65
N LEU A 142 14.96 -17.36 20.73
CA LEU A 142 15.20 -16.04 21.32
C LEU A 142 16.37 -15.39 20.58
N THR A 143 16.11 -14.27 19.91
CA THR A 143 17.17 -13.44 19.29
C THR A 143 17.49 -12.29 20.23
N ILE A 144 18.70 -12.27 20.79
CA ILE A 144 19.20 -11.13 21.55
C ILE A 144 19.58 -10.03 20.54
N ILE A 145 18.87 -8.90 20.59
CA ILE A 145 19.22 -7.70 19.83
C ILE A 145 20.04 -6.83 20.78
N ALA A 146 21.37 -6.89 20.65
CA ALA A 146 22.25 -5.98 21.38
C ALA A 146 22.05 -4.56 20.84
N ILE A 147 21.52 -3.66 21.67
CA ILE A 147 21.44 -2.23 21.38
C ILE A 147 22.62 -1.58 22.10
N GLY A 148 23.71 -1.35 21.38
CA GLY A 148 24.86 -0.61 21.90
C GLY A 148 26.17 -0.97 21.20
N ASN A 149 26.62 -0.09 20.30
CA ASN A 149 28.05 0.12 20.09
C ASN A 149 28.43 1.28 21.02
N MET A 150 29.32 1.01 21.98
CA MET A 150 30.19 2.02 22.58
C MET A 150 31.08 2.65 21.51
#